data_AF-A0A8B7AY60-F1
#
_entry.id   AF-A0A8B7AY60-F1
#
_cell.length_a   1.000
_cell.length_b   1.000
_cell.length_c   1.000
_cell.angle_alpha   90.00
_cell.angle_beta   90.00
_cell.angle_gamma   90.00
#
_symmetry.space_group_name_H-M   'P 1'
#
loop_
_entity.id
_entity.type
_entity.pdbx_description
1 polymer ?
#
loop_
_entity_poly.entity_id
_entity_poly.type
_entity_poly.pdbx_seq_one_letter_code
_entity_poly.pdbx_strand_id
1 'polypeptide(L)'
;MKTCKIRHLYLYVTLNQIEKLIFHKVQEQTKEPSKNPFLRKKHTVLSEPSLLRTVQQIPGVGKVKASLLLQKFPSIQQLCNASIQELEQVVGQAGAHQIHVFLTQSR
;
A
#
# COMPACT_ATOMS: atom_id res chain seq x y z
N MET A 1 -38.57 -39.56 -25.50
CA MET A 1 -37.44 -39.18 -26.39
C MET A 1 -37.01 -37.70 -26.33
N LYS A 2 -37.50 -36.87 -25.39
CA LYS A 2 -37.14 -35.42 -25.35
C LYS A 2 -35.92 -35.07 -24.48
N THR A 3 -35.44 -35.99 -23.66
CA THR A 3 -34.36 -35.76 -22.67
C THR A 3 -32.94 -35.82 -23.24
N CYS A 4 -32.74 -36.48 -24.39
CA CYS A 4 -31.40 -36.65 -24.99
C CYS A 4 -30.89 -35.36 -25.67
N LYS A 5 -31.78 -34.61 -26.35
CA LYS A 5 -31.41 -33.39 -27.09
C LYS A 5 -31.07 -32.22 -26.17
N ILE A 6 -31.77 -32.09 -25.04
CA ILE A 6 -31.50 -31.07 -24.02
C ILE A 6 -30.15 -31.32 -23.33
N ARG A 7 -29.84 -32.60 -23.04
CA ARG A 7 -28.55 -33.00 -22.45
C ARG A 7 -27.38 -32.72 -23.38
N HIS A 8 -27.56 -32.99 -24.68
CA HIS A 8 -26.56 -32.68 -25.71
C HIS A 8 -26.33 -31.18 -25.87
N LEU A 9 -27.40 -30.38 -25.86
CA LEU A 9 -27.31 -28.92 -25.93
C LEU A 9 -26.62 -28.33 -24.70
N TYR A 10 -26.95 -28.83 -23.50
CA TYR A 10 -26.31 -28.40 -22.24
C TYR A 10 -24.82 -28.77 -22.19
N LEU A 11 -24.47 -29.98 -22.64
CA LEU A 11 -23.08 -30.42 -22.72
C LEU A 11 -22.29 -29.55 -23.70
N TYR A 12 -22.86 -29.26 -24.87
CA TYR A 12 -22.24 -28.39 -25.87
C TYR A 12 -22.01 -26.97 -25.34
N VAL A 13 -23.00 -26.37 -24.67
CA VAL A 13 -22.85 -25.03 -24.07
C VAL A 13 -21.77 -25.04 -23.00
N THR A 14 -21.76 -26.03 -22.12
CA THR A 14 -20.77 -26.14 -21.03
C THR A 14 -19.35 -26.30 -21.58
N LEU A 15 -19.16 -27.12 -22.61
CA LEU A 15 -17.85 -27.32 -23.24
C LEU A 15 -17.33 -26.02 -23.88
N ASN A 16 -18.19 -25.26 -24.57
CA ASN A 16 -17.81 -23.97 -25.15
C ASN A 16 -17.40 -22.93 -24.09
N GLN A 17 -18.06 -22.92 -22.92
CA GLN A 17 -17.69 -22.03 -21.82
C GLN A 17 -16.34 -22.41 -21.23
N ILE A 18 -16.08 -23.72 -21.05
CA ILE A 18 -14.82 -24.23 -20.53
C ILE A 18 -13.68 -23.93 -21.51
N GLU A 19 -13.88 -24.14 -22.81
CA GLU A 19 -12.87 -23.87 -23.84
C GLU A 19 -12.44 -22.40 -23.84
N LYS A 20 -13.41 -21.47 -23.82
CA LYS A 20 -13.15 -20.03 -23.73
C LYS A 20 -12.40 -19.65 -22.46
N LEU A 21 -12.76 -20.26 -21.33
CA LEU A 21 -12.10 -19.99 -20.04
C LEU A 21 -10.66 -20.48 -20.04
N ILE A 22 -10.40 -21.68 -20.56
CA ILE A 22 -9.05 -22.25 -20.67
C ILE A 22 -8.20 -21.38 -21.59
N PHE A 23 -8.73 -21.00 -22.76
CA PHE A 23 -8.03 -20.13 -23.69
C PHE A 23 -7.66 -18.79 -23.04
N HIS A 24 -8.61 -18.14 -22.35
CA HIS A 24 -8.35 -16.89 -21.66
C HIS A 24 -7.28 -17.05 -20.57
N LYS A 25 -7.33 -18.12 -19.77
CA LYS A 25 -6.33 -18.39 -18.74
C LYS A 25 -4.93 -18.63 -19.31
N VAL A 26 -4.82 -19.40 -20.40
CA VAL A 26 -3.53 -19.65 -21.06
C VAL A 26 -2.98 -18.34 -21.63
N GLN A 27 -3.82 -17.52 -22.27
CA GLN A 27 -3.45 -16.19 -22.75
C GLN A 27 -2.94 -15.28 -21.61
N GLU A 28 -3.59 -15.27 -20.45
CA GLU A 28 -3.13 -14.51 -19.28
C GLU A 28 -1.84 -15.07 -18.67
N GLN A 29 -1.63 -16.39 -18.70
CA GLN A 29 -0.43 -17.04 -18.18
C GLN A 29 0.81 -16.85 -19.08
N THR A 30 0.62 -16.78 -20.39
CA THR A 30 1.72 -16.54 -21.36
C THR A 30 2.07 -15.06 -21.47
N LYS A 31 1.18 -14.15 -21.06
CA LYS A 31 1.49 -12.73 -20.97
C LYS A 31 2.44 -12.48 -19.81
N GLU A 32 3.38 -11.55 -20.02
CA GLU A 32 4.25 -11.10 -18.95
C GLU A 32 3.43 -10.63 -17.73
N PRO A 33 3.84 -10.96 -16.49
CA PRO A 33 3.10 -10.59 -15.27
C PRO A 33 2.95 -9.07 -15.09
N SER A 34 3.71 -8.28 -15.85
CA SER A 34 3.62 -6.83 -15.95
C SER A 34 2.33 -6.31 -16.62
N LYS A 35 1.65 -7.14 -17.41
CA LYS A 35 0.39 -6.78 -18.10
C LYS A 35 -0.85 -6.96 -17.22
N ASN A 36 -0.71 -7.65 -16.08
CA ASN A 36 -1.79 -7.80 -15.13
C ASN A 36 -1.88 -6.53 -14.25
N PRO A 37 -2.96 -5.73 -14.34
CA PRO A 37 -3.09 -4.48 -13.58
C PRO A 37 -3.18 -4.67 -12.06
N PHE A 38 -3.46 -5.90 -11.60
CA PHE A 38 -3.51 -6.27 -10.18
C PHE A 38 -2.18 -6.78 -9.64
N LEU A 39 -1.30 -7.29 -10.51
CA LEU A 39 0.07 -7.66 -10.15
C LEU A 39 0.95 -6.41 -10.26
N ARG A 40 0.71 -5.45 -9.38
CA ARG A 40 1.60 -4.29 -9.24
C ARG A 40 3.00 -4.80 -8.94
N LYS A 41 3.98 -4.38 -9.75
CA LYS A 41 5.39 -4.50 -9.39
C LYS A 41 5.53 -3.84 -8.01
N LYS A 42 6.16 -4.54 -7.05
CA LYS A 42 6.47 -3.97 -5.73
C LYS A 42 7.37 -2.77 -5.96
N HIS A 43 6.77 -1.59 -6.12
CA HIS A 43 7.50 -0.34 -6.19
C HIS A 43 8.16 -0.15 -4.83
N THR A 44 9.46 -0.38 -4.78
CA THR A 44 10.34 -0.09 -3.64
C THR A 44 10.51 1.42 -3.42
N VAL A 45 10.06 2.24 -4.37
CA VAL A 45 10.08 3.70 -4.25
C VAL A 45 8.88 4.13 -3.42
N LEU A 46 9.12 4.22 -2.12
CA LEU A 46 8.21 4.83 -1.17
C LEU A 46 8.00 6.29 -1.60
N SER A 47 6.78 6.65 -1.99
CA SER A 47 6.47 7.99 -2.47
C SER A 47 6.64 9.00 -1.33
N GLU A 48 7.48 10.03 -1.51
CA GLU A 48 7.67 11.15 -0.57
C GLU A 48 6.36 11.72 0.02
N PRO A 49 5.26 11.93 -0.74
CA PRO A 49 4.00 12.38 -0.17
C PRO A 49 3.38 11.39 0.83
N SER A 50 3.65 10.09 0.69
CA SER A 50 3.23 9.08 1.67
C SER A 50 4.00 9.21 2.98
N LEU A 51 5.31 9.52 2.93
CA LEU A 51 6.10 9.82 4.13
C LEU A 51 5.53 11.04 4.86
N LEU A 52 5.29 12.12 4.13
CA LEU A 52 4.73 13.34 4.69
C LEU A 52 3.35 13.08 5.31
N ARG A 53 2.51 12.24 4.69
CA ARG A 53 1.22 11.85 5.28
C ARG A 53 1.41 11.10 6.59
N THR A 54 2.34 10.15 6.64
CA THR A 54 2.62 9.37 7.86
C THR A 54 3.12 10.27 8.99
N VAL A 55 4.02 11.21 8.71
CA VAL A 55 4.50 12.18 9.72
C VAL A 55 3.39 13.12 10.18
N GLN A 56 2.45 13.49 9.30
CA GLN A 56 1.26 14.27 9.65
C GLN A 56 0.24 13.53 10.53
N GLN A 57 0.31 12.19 10.64
CA GLN A 57 -0.56 11.45 11.57
C GLN A 57 -0.13 11.63 13.03
N ILE A 58 1.08 12.15 13.27
CA ILE A 58 1.59 12.34 14.62
C ILE A 58 0.89 13.57 15.25
N PRO A 59 0.28 13.44 16.43
CA PRO A 59 -0.39 14.56 17.10
C PRO A 59 0.62 15.70 17.36
N GLY A 60 0.24 16.92 17.00
CA GLY A 60 1.11 18.11 17.13
C GLY A 60 2.02 18.38 15.93
N VAL A 61 2.08 17.49 14.94
CA VAL A 61 2.87 17.66 13.70
C VAL A 61 1.96 18.03 12.52
N GLY A 62 1.82 19.33 12.25
CA GLY A 62 1.12 19.83 11.06
C GLY A 62 1.95 19.73 9.77
N LYS A 63 1.38 20.12 8.61
CA LYS A 63 2.05 20.09 7.29
C LYS A 63 3.43 20.77 7.29
N VAL A 64 3.53 21.97 7.87
CA VAL A 64 4.77 22.76 7.87
C VAL A 64 5.82 22.12 8.79
N LYS A 65 5.41 21.69 9.99
CA LYS A 65 6.29 21.00 10.94
C LYS A 65 6.75 19.64 10.40
N ALA A 66 5.89 18.93 9.68
CA ALA A 66 6.23 17.66 9.03
C ALA A 66 7.34 17.83 7.99
N SER A 67 7.26 18.84 7.12
CA SER A 67 8.33 19.11 6.14
C SER A 67 9.65 19.49 6.81
N LEU A 68 9.60 20.28 7.89
CA LEU A 68 10.81 20.67 8.62
C LEU A 68 11.43 19.48 9.37
N LEU A 69 10.61 18.61 9.95
CA LEU A 69 11.04 17.34 10.55
C LEU A 69 11.66 16.41 9.52
N LEU A 70 11.07 16.30 8.32
CA LEU A 70 11.62 15.44 7.26
C LEU A 70 12.94 15.98 6.69
N GLN A 71 13.14 17.32 6.69
CA GLN A 71 14.42 17.94 6.34
C GLN A 71 15.54 17.62 7.34
N LYS A 72 15.22 17.51 8.64
CA LYS A 72 16.19 17.16 9.69
C LYS A 72 16.37 15.64 9.81
N PHE A 73 15.30 14.88 9.64
CA PHE A 73 15.26 13.42 9.72
C PHE A 73 14.66 12.85 8.42
N PRO A 74 15.49 12.48 7.44
CA PRO A 74 15.02 11.98 6.15
C PRO A 74 14.34 10.61 6.22
N SER A 75 14.34 9.95 7.39
CA SER A 75 13.71 8.64 7.61
C SER A 75 12.81 8.62 8.83
N ILE A 76 11.65 7.95 8.71
CA ILE A 76 10.72 7.73 9.83
C ILE A 76 11.41 7.02 10.99
N GLN A 77 12.31 6.06 10.71
CA GLN A 77 13.07 5.38 11.75
C GLN A 77 13.97 6.35 12.54
N GLN A 78 14.60 7.32 11.87
CA GLN A 78 15.42 8.32 12.55
C GLN A 78 14.56 9.27 13.38
N LEU A 79 13.37 9.64 12.87
CA LEU A 79 12.40 10.41 13.64
C LEU A 79 11.96 9.68 14.92
N CYS A 80 11.65 8.38 14.82
CA CYS A 80 11.24 7.58 15.96
C CYS A 80 12.36 7.40 17.00
N ASN A 81 13.62 7.39 16.56
CA ASN A 81 14.79 7.19 17.41
C ASN A 81 15.47 8.52 17.81
N ALA A 82 14.89 9.66 17.45
CA ALA A 82 15.40 10.98 17.79
C ALA A 82 15.15 11.27 19.28
N SER A 83 16.09 11.97 19.92
CA SER A 83 15.95 12.39 21.30
C SER A 83 15.01 13.60 21.43
N ILE A 84 14.43 13.80 22.62
CA ILE A 84 13.50 14.91 22.91
C ILE A 84 14.13 16.27 22.56
N GLN A 85 15.43 16.47 22.84
CA GLN A 85 16.17 17.69 22.55
C GLN A 85 16.23 18.04 21.05
N GLU A 86 16.36 17.02 20.20
CA GLU A 86 16.43 17.17 18.74
C GLU A 86 15.06 17.50 18.12
N LEU A 87 13.99 16.89 18.67
CA LEU A 87 12.61 17.22 18.32
C LEU A 87 12.24 18.64 18.76
N GLU A 88 12.72 19.06 19.92
CA GLU A 88 12.49 20.37 20.51
C GLU A 88 12.91 21.53 19.62
N GLN A 89 14.04 21.39 18.92
CA GLN A 89 14.54 22.40 18.00
C GLN A 89 13.58 22.67 16.82
N VAL A 90 12.70 21.73 16.51
CA VAL A 90 11.82 21.79 15.34
C VAL A 90 10.36 22.05 15.69
N VAL A 91 9.86 21.45 16.78
CA VAL A 91 8.44 21.54 17.16
C VAL A 91 8.15 22.26 18.47
N GLY A 92 9.18 22.58 19.26
CA GLY A 92 9.11 23.15 20.61
C GLY A 92 8.90 22.10 21.70
N GLN A 93 9.17 22.46 22.97
CA GLN A 93 9.07 21.60 24.17
C GLN A 93 7.76 20.80 24.24
N ALA A 94 6.61 21.47 24.15
CA ALA A 94 5.31 20.81 24.23
C ALA A 94 5.07 19.79 23.09
N GLY A 95 5.51 20.13 21.87
CA GLY A 95 5.42 19.25 20.71
C GLY A 95 6.37 18.06 20.81
N ALA A 96 7.59 18.27 21.30
CA ALA A 96 8.60 17.21 21.43
C ALA A 96 8.16 16.16 22.46
N HIS A 97 7.63 16.59 23.61
CA HIS A 97 7.07 15.70 24.61
C HIS A 97 5.89 14.89 24.08
N GLN A 98 4.95 15.50 23.35
CA GLN A 98 3.81 14.78 22.76
C GLN A 98 4.26 13.72 21.75
N ILE A 99 5.21 14.06 20.87
CA ILE A 99 5.75 13.12 19.89
C ILE A 99 6.47 11.97 20.61
N HIS A 100 7.33 12.27 21.59
CA HIS A 100 8.07 11.26 22.32
C HIS A 100 7.14 10.31 23.10
N VAL A 101 6.12 10.84 23.79
CA VAL A 101 5.11 10.04 24.49
C VAL A 101 4.34 9.16 23.51
N PHE A 102 3.91 9.69 22.37
CA PHE A 102 3.22 8.92 21.34
C PHE A 102 4.08 7.77 20.79
N LEU A 103 5.37 8.01 20.58
CA LEU A 103 6.33 7.01 20.09
C LEU A 103 6.67 5.94 21.14
N THR A 104 6.78 6.33 22.42
CA THR A 104 7.10 5.38 23.52
C THR A 104 5.87 4.64 24.05
N GLN A 105 4.66 5.19 23.95
CA GLN A 105 3.41 4.52 24.34
C GLN A 105 2.97 3.42 23.36
N SER A 106 3.43 3.44 22.11
CA SER A 106 3.04 2.44 21.10
C SER A 106 3.83 1.12 21.20
N ARG A 107 4.26 0.71 22.40
CA ARG A 107 5.02 -0.51 22.64
C ARG A 107 4.18 -1.61 23.28
#